data_AF-A0A2X2JF17-F1
#
_entry.id   AF-A0A2X2JF17-F1
#
_cell.length_a   1.000
_cell.length_b   1.000
_cell.length_c   1.000
_cell.angle_alpha   90.00
_cell.angle_beta   90.00
_cell.angle_gamma   90.00
#
_symmetry.space_group_name_H-M   'P 1'
#
loop_
_entity.id
_entity.type
_entity.pdbx_description
1 polymer ?
#
loop_
_entity_poly.entity_id
_entity_poly.type
_entity_poly.pdbx_seq_one_letter_code
_entity_poly.pdbx_strand_id
1 'polypeptide(L)'
;MSRQKLGEYVNLKPAGAFFDNDNNIVVYGQQEGGGISTYGTINKYDSDLKLLSTLQYPNLEMHMFKNMTQNVDNSYNLFFYYIQTWSYENLNFIYIKTKSNGQL
;
A
#
# COMPACT_ATOMS: atom_id res chain seq x y z
N MET A 1 -12.92 -27.61 -6.46
CA MET A 1 -11.75 -26.82 -6.01
C MET A 1 -11.12 -26.19 -7.25
N SER A 2 -11.33 -24.89 -7.48
CA SER A 2 -10.70 -24.19 -8.60
C SER A 2 -9.23 -23.95 -8.27
N ARG A 3 -8.35 -24.27 -9.23
CA ARG A 3 -6.92 -23.95 -9.15
C ARG A 3 -6.78 -22.43 -9.11
N GLN A 4 -6.19 -21.88 -8.06
CA GLN A 4 -5.67 -20.50 -8.09
C GLN A 4 -4.76 -20.39 -9.31
N LYS A 5 -5.05 -19.43 -10.21
CA LYS A 5 -4.22 -19.19 -11.39
C LYS A 5 -2.83 -18.75 -10.92
N LEU A 6 -1.83 -19.61 -11.09
CA LEU A 6 -0.43 -19.17 -11.09
C LEU A 6 -0.29 -18.07 -12.15
N GLY A 7 0.07 -16.85 -11.74
CA GLY A 7 0.41 -15.76 -12.65
C GLY A 7 -0.53 -14.56 -12.68
N GLU A 8 -1.45 -14.38 -11.72
CA GLU A 8 -1.95 -13.02 -11.46
C GLU A 8 -0.80 -12.21 -10.84
N TYR A 9 -0.05 -11.53 -11.70
CA TYR A 9 0.93 -10.53 -11.28
C TYR A 9 0.19 -9.50 -10.44
N VAL A 10 0.54 -9.40 -9.17
CA VAL A 10 0.20 -8.21 -8.39
C VAL A 10 0.91 -7.06 -9.08
N ASN A 11 0.15 -6.17 -9.73
CA ASN A 11 0.69 -5.00 -10.41
C ASN A 11 1.13 -3.93 -9.38
N LEU A 12 1.99 -4.31 -8.45
CA LEU A 12 2.50 -3.46 -7.38
C LEU A 12 3.93 -3.06 -7.71
N LYS A 13 4.15 -1.75 -7.82
CA LYS A 13 5.48 -1.14 -7.74
C LYS A 13 5.81 -0.94 -6.26
N PRO A 14 6.67 -1.78 -5.64
CA PRO A 14 6.95 -1.70 -4.22
C PRO A 14 7.69 -0.39 -3.89
N ALA A 15 7.25 0.27 -2.82
CA ALA A 15 7.94 1.40 -2.20
C ALA A 15 8.79 0.97 -0.99
N GLY A 16 8.40 -0.14 -0.34
CA GLY A 16 9.16 -0.74 0.74
C GLY A 16 8.51 -2.01 1.28
N ALA A 17 9.18 -2.63 2.25
CA ALA A 17 8.70 -3.81 2.93
C ALA A 17 9.22 -3.86 4.38
N PHE A 18 8.49 -4.55 5.26
CA PHE A 18 8.90 -4.80 6.65
C PHE A 18 8.21 -6.07 7.20
N PHE A 19 8.65 -6.54 8.37
CA PHE A 19 7.97 -7.59 9.11
C PHE A 19 6.95 -7.00 10.08
N ASP A 20 5.71 -7.47 10.04
CA ASP A 20 4.69 -7.04 11.00
C ASP A 20 4.86 -7.69 12.38
N ASN A 21 4.00 -7.28 13.32
CA ASN A 21 3.97 -7.80 14.69
C ASN A 21 3.82 -9.34 14.79
N ASP A 22 3.32 -9.98 13.73
CA ASP A 22 3.09 -11.42 13.64
C ASP A 22 4.17 -12.12 12.75
N ASN A 23 5.29 -11.44 12.45
CA ASN A 23 6.38 -11.89 11.56
C ASN A 23 5.98 -12.19 10.11
N ASN A 24 4.89 -11.60 9.62
CA ASN A 24 4.54 -11.69 8.20
C ASN A 24 5.27 -10.60 7.41
N ILE A 25 5.56 -10.90 6.15
CA ILE A 25 6.17 -9.95 5.23
C ILE A 25 5.08 -9.01 4.73
N VAL A 26 5.22 -7.73 5.03
CA VAL A 26 4.34 -6.67 4.52
C VAL A 26 5.07 -5.92 3.42
N VAL A 27 4.51 -5.92 2.22
CA VAL A 27 5.01 -5.16 1.07
C VAL A 27 3.99 -4.09 0.73
N TYR A 28 4.43 -2.84 0.66
CA TYR A 28 3.57 -1.72 0.31
C TYR A 28 4.12 -0.95 -0.87
N GLY A 29 3.23 -0.27 -1.59
CA GLY A 29 3.62 0.53 -2.73
C GLY A 29 2.45 0.98 -3.56
N GLN A 30 2.74 1.21 -4.84
CA GLN A 30 1.78 1.76 -5.78
C GLN A 30 1.31 0.68 -6.74
N GLN A 31 -0.01 0.56 -6.90
CA GLN A 31 -0.59 -0.13 -8.03
C GLN A 31 -1.12 0.88 -9.04
N GLU A 32 -0.73 0.76 -10.30
CA GLU A 32 -1.26 1.59 -11.37
C GLU A 32 -2.70 1.17 -11.68
N GLY A 33 -3.61 2.14 -11.64
CA GLY A 33 -4.98 2.00 -12.09
C GLY A 33 -5.15 2.44 -13.55
N GLY A 34 -6.39 2.56 -14.00
CA GLY A 34 -6.68 3.17 -15.31
C GLY A 34 -6.49 4.70 -15.28
N GLY A 35 -5.79 5.24 -16.27
CA GLY A 35 -5.61 6.70 -16.42
C GLY A 35 -4.58 7.28 -15.43
N ILE A 36 -4.94 8.37 -14.74
CA ILE A 36 -4.11 9.00 -13.69
C ILE A 36 -4.32 8.40 -12.30
N SER A 37 -5.19 7.37 -12.19
CA SER A 37 -5.51 6.75 -10.91
C SER A 37 -4.34 5.89 -10.45
N THR A 38 -3.92 6.11 -9.21
CA THR A 38 -2.89 5.30 -8.58
C THR A 38 -3.42 4.81 -7.23
N TYR A 39 -3.36 3.50 -6.98
CA TYR A 39 -3.87 2.90 -5.75
C TYR A 39 -2.74 2.59 -4.76
N GLY A 40 -2.81 3.15 -3.56
CA GLY A 40 -1.95 2.72 -2.46
C GLY A 40 -2.31 1.28 -2.10
N THR A 41 -1.33 0.37 -2.11
CA THR A 41 -1.59 -1.06 -1.91
C THR A 41 -0.64 -1.63 -0.86
N ILE A 42 -1.18 -2.46 0.03
CA ILE A 42 -0.44 -3.23 1.03
C ILE A 42 -0.77 -4.71 0.82
N ASN A 43 0.25 -5.53 0.61
CA ASN A 43 0.14 -6.98 0.61
C ASN A 43 0.85 -7.56 1.81
N LYS A 44 0.21 -8.56 2.43
CA LYS A 44 0.78 -9.33 3.54
C LYS A 44 1.02 -10.76 3.07
N TYR A 45 2.20 -11.28 3.32
CA TYR A 45 2.63 -12.63 2.95
C TYR A 45 3.15 -13.39 4.16
N ASP A 46 2.96 -14.71 4.19
CA ASP A 46 3.64 -15.55 5.17
C ASP A 46 5.14 -15.77 4.81
N SER A 47 5.83 -16.56 5.63
CA SER A 47 7.25 -16.89 5.44
C SER A 47 7.54 -17.66 4.14
N ASP A 48 6.53 -18.32 3.58
CA ASP A 48 6.63 -19.08 2.34
C ASP A 48 6.23 -18.23 1.11
N LEU A 49 6.12 -16.90 1.30
CA LEU A 49 5.70 -15.91 0.29
C LEU A 49 4.29 -16.15 -0.25
N LYS A 50 3.44 -16.86 0.48
CA LYS A 50 2.03 -17.00 0.13
C LYS A 50 1.29 -15.73 0.54
N LEU A 51 0.52 -15.17 -0.39
CA LEU A 51 -0.32 -13.99 -0.12
C LEU A 51 -1.41 -14.34 0.90
N LEU A 52 -1.42 -13.61 2.01
CA LEU A 52 -2.42 -13.71 3.08
C LEU A 52 -3.56 -12.70 2.89
N SER A 53 -3.22 -11.45 2.57
CA SER A 53 -4.21 -10.40 2.35
C SER A 53 -3.67 -9.25 1.49
N THR A 54 -4.62 -8.51 0.91
CA THR A 54 -4.38 -7.28 0.16
C THR A 54 -5.33 -6.19 0.68
N LEU A 55 -4.77 -5.02 0.99
CA LEU A 55 -5.50 -3.79 1.26
C LEU A 55 -5.21 -2.78 0.16
N GLN A 56 -6.25 -2.17 -0.37
CA GLN A 56 -6.13 -1.12 -1.39
C GLN A 56 -6.82 0.15 -0.92
N TYR A 57 -6.20 1.28 -1.24
CA TYR A 57 -6.70 2.61 -0.95
C TYR A 57 -6.99 3.31 -2.29
N PRO A 58 -8.18 3.09 -2.89
CA PRO A 58 -8.46 3.52 -4.26
C PRO A 58 -8.72 5.02 -4.40
N ASN A 59 -9.11 5.69 -3.32
CA ASN A 59 -9.51 7.10 -3.30
C ASN A 59 -8.35 8.04 -2.95
N LEU A 60 -7.20 7.86 -3.58
CA LEU A 60 -6.01 8.70 -3.37
C LEU A 60 -5.61 9.35 -4.69
N GLU A 61 -6.54 10.11 -5.27
CA GLU A 61 -6.32 10.78 -6.55
C GLU A 61 -5.07 11.67 -6.48
N MET A 62 -4.15 11.47 -7.42
CA MET A 62 -2.88 12.20 -7.55
C MET A 62 -1.89 12.07 -6.38
N HIS A 63 -2.10 11.14 -5.44
CA HIS A 63 -1.20 10.89 -4.32
C HIS A 63 -0.53 9.53 -4.43
N MET A 64 0.80 9.53 -4.39
CA MET A 64 1.65 8.33 -4.35
C MET A 64 2.01 7.93 -2.94
N PHE A 65 2.07 6.62 -2.73
CA PHE A 65 2.54 6.03 -1.48
C PHE A 65 4.04 6.27 -1.30
N LYS A 66 4.45 6.96 -0.23
CA LYS A 66 5.86 7.25 0.07
C LYS A 66 6.47 6.24 1.03
N ASN A 67 5.79 6.06 2.17
CA ASN A 67 6.30 5.26 3.27
C ASN A 67 5.16 4.79 4.16
N MET A 68 5.42 3.77 4.98
CA MET A 68 4.48 3.27 5.97
C MET A 68 5.19 2.73 7.19
N THR A 69 4.55 2.88 8.35
CA THR A 69 4.93 2.18 9.57
C THR A 69 3.71 1.48 10.15
N GLN A 70 3.93 0.37 10.86
CA GLN A 70 2.88 -0.29 11.65
C GLN A 70 2.93 0.17 13.11
N ASN A 71 1.76 0.34 13.71
CA ASN A 71 1.57 0.61 15.13
C ASN A 71 1.31 -0.69 15.90
N VAL A 72 1.45 -0.65 17.23
CA VAL A 72 1.23 -1.83 18.11
C VAL A 72 -0.19 -2.38 18.02
N ASP A 73 -1.18 -1.54 17.71
CA ASP A 73 -2.59 -1.92 17.54
C ASP A 73 -2.91 -2.47 16.13
N ASN A 74 -1.88 -2.81 15.33
CA ASN A 74 -1.96 -3.23 13.93
C ASN A 74 -2.50 -2.18 12.94
N SER A 75 -2.78 -0.95 13.38
CA SER A 75 -3.01 0.15 12.45
C SER A 75 -1.72 0.56 11.73
N TYR A 76 -1.88 1.23 10.60
CA TYR A 76 -0.78 1.77 9.80
C TYR A 76 -0.78 3.29 9.81
N ASN A 77 0.41 3.86 9.81
CA ASN A 77 0.67 5.24 9.46
C ASN A 77 1.04 5.28 7.99
N LEU A 78 0.14 5.81 7.16
CA LEU A 78 0.31 5.90 5.71
C LEU A 78 0.83 7.30 5.36
N PHE A 79 1.94 7.37 4.61
CA PHE A 79 2.54 8.63 4.19
C PHE A 79 2.50 8.75 2.68
N PHE A 80 1.94 9.85 2.18
CA PHE A 80 1.77 10.10 0.76
C PHE A 80 2.45 11.39 0.31
N TYR A 81 2.73 11.46 -0.99
CA TYR A 81 3.20 12.66 -1.67
C TYR A 81 2.46 12.84 -2.98
N TYR A 82 2.35 14.08 -3.43
CA TYR A 82 1.63 14.41 -4.67
C TYR A 82 2.46 14.06 -5.93
N ILE A 83 1.80 13.55 -6.97
CA ILE A 83 2.44 13.06 -8.21
C ILE A 83 3.00 14.19 -9.10
N GLN A 84 2.33 15.34 -9.18
CA GLN A 84 2.70 16.37 -10.15
C GLN A 84 2.31 17.78 -9.70
N THR A 85 3.26 18.71 -9.71
CA THR A 85 3.02 20.12 -9.46
C THR A 85 3.34 20.96 -10.71
N TRP A 86 2.36 21.72 -11.21
CA TRP A 86 2.61 22.87 -12.10
C TRP A 86 2.93 24.14 -11.30
N SER A 87 3.07 24.04 -9.98
CA SER A 87 3.49 25.11 -9.09
C SER A 87 4.62 24.63 -8.20
N TYR A 88 5.71 25.40 -8.12
CA TYR A 88 6.90 25.07 -7.34
C TYR A 88 6.66 24.99 -5.81
N GLU A 89 5.42 25.15 -5.34
CA GLU A 89 5.07 25.26 -3.90
C GLU A 89 4.18 24.15 -3.34
N ASN A 90 3.73 23.15 -4.12
CA ASN A 90 2.76 22.16 -3.58
C ASN A 90 3.41 20.89 -2.99
N LEU A 91 3.95 21.00 -1.77
CA LEU A 91 4.35 19.85 -0.95
C LEU A 91 3.17 19.37 -0.10
N ASN A 92 2.09 18.90 -0.72
CA ASN A 92 0.98 18.28 0.01
C ASN A 92 1.41 16.88 0.48
N PHE A 93 2.06 16.84 1.64
CA PHE A 93 2.28 15.62 2.40
C PHE A 93 0.98 15.26 3.09
N ILE A 94 0.48 14.05 2.82
CA ILE A 94 -0.69 13.52 3.52
C ILE A 94 -0.25 12.40 4.44
N TYR A 95 -0.73 12.47 5.68
CA TYR A 95 -0.62 11.43 6.68
C TYR A 95 -2.02 10.91 7.00
N ILE A 96 -2.19 9.58 7.01
CA ILE A 96 -3.43 8.95 7.45
C ILE A 96 -3.07 7.81 8.41
N LYS A 97 -3.69 7.80 9.58
CA LYS A 97 -3.69 6.63 10.48
C LYS A 97 -4.90 5.76 10.15
N THR A 98 -4.69 4.48 9.88
CA THR A 98 -5.80 3.53 9.66
C THR A 98 -6.42 3.09 10.98
N LYS A 99 -7.54 2.38 10.91
CA LYS A 99 -8.04 1.53 12.01
C LYS A 99 -7.08 0.35 12.24
N SER A 100 -7.28 -0.37 13.35
CA SER A 100 -6.49 -1.56 13.73
C SER A 100 -6.53 -2.69 12.71
N ASN A 101 -7.55 -2.74 11.86
CA ASN A 101 -7.68 -3.69 10.76
C ASN A 101 -7.08 -3.19 9.43
N GLY A 102 -6.38 -2.06 9.43
CA GLY A 102 -5.76 -1.47 8.25
C GLY A 102 -6.70 -0.68 7.33
N GLN A 103 -8.00 -0.60 7.60
CA GLN A 103 -8.94 0.21 6.81
C GLN A 103 -8.85 1.70 7.18
N LEU A 104 -9.15 2.59 6.22
CA LEU A 104 -9.34 4.02 6.49
C LEU A 104 -10.52 4.26 7.45
#